data_AF-A0A9X6QKV1-F1
#
_entry.id   AF-A0A9X6QKV1-F1
#
_cell.length_a   1.000
_cell.length_b   1.000
_cell.length_c   1.000
_cell.angle_alpha   90.00
_cell.angle_beta   90.00
_cell.angle_gamma   90.00
#
_symmetry.space_group_name_H-M   'P 1'
#
loop_
_entity.id
_entity.type
_entity.pdbx_description
1 polymer ?
#
loop_
_entity_poly.entity_id
_entity_poly.type
_entity_poly.pdbx_seq_one_letter_code
_entity_poly.pdbx_strand_id
1 'polypeptide(L)'
;MIGISCIIEENGLFKNINEGNAKELFSAEAKDIHFDKFDFENNTFIDFVDYLDFQEYQKYIFFVGGSLQRIYKLVQFLETELEETDFCIVDDNLEVKHGDFELIDMLQPLKDMFQLEKEKAKLSHMQYLRNGLMTLFSGVYPAVINKRTLKHLYVENCNVIQNIEPDVYYNMAVNSSIFIDQSSEEIELNSNDLKDIPNIILLNNSVPSFQKEDLTSLDVEELEELISKFKNSGVIDNKESKKAIFDYATMTKTSTNNRLFVYSDGIFNDYLKENIISKNIKLHYFDIVSKYQNNEEQDKVEAMIKNIIPMMFNLAASFKGGATTFTTPYTKNKLDLVVDSIVEFKLIGIQNNRGCFVYNIRTNKVFETDETFLEILEADLKNNQSYLKDRFKEQYDAIMNEYKGLVEHA
;
A
#
# COMPACT_ATOMS: atom_id res chain seq x y z
N MET A 1 -8.91 -4.19 33.83
CA MET A 1 -7.89 -3.44 33.06
C MET A 1 -8.55 -2.51 32.05
N ILE A 2 -8.03 -1.29 31.87
CA ILE A 2 -8.51 -0.32 30.86
C ILE A 2 -7.49 -0.21 29.72
N GLY A 3 -7.90 -0.50 28.49
CA GLY A 3 -7.12 -0.24 27.28
C GLY A 3 -7.44 1.13 26.70
N ILE A 4 -6.44 1.86 26.20
CA ILE A 4 -6.62 3.15 25.51
C ILE A 4 -5.89 3.12 24.18
N SER A 5 -6.63 3.32 23.09
CA SER A 5 -6.08 3.53 21.75
C SER A 5 -6.25 4.98 21.33
N CYS A 6 -5.13 5.64 21.02
CA CYS A 6 -5.12 7.01 20.53
C CYS A 6 -4.98 7.03 19.01
N ILE A 7 -6.05 7.37 18.30
CA ILE A 7 -6.11 7.28 16.84
C ILE A 7 -6.58 8.58 16.18
N ILE A 8 -6.10 8.84 14.96
CA ILE A 8 -6.76 9.77 14.03
C ILE A 8 -7.56 8.96 13.03
N GLU A 9 -8.82 9.34 12.82
CA GLU A 9 -9.63 8.89 11.68
C GLU A 9 -9.75 10.03 10.65
N GLU A 10 -9.25 9.80 9.44
CA GLU A 10 -9.38 10.73 8.32
C GLU A 10 -9.68 9.93 7.04
N ASN A 11 -10.79 10.25 6.37
CA ASN A 11 -11.33 9.46 5.24
C ASN A 11 -11.50 7.96 5.58
N GLY A 12 -11.85 7.65 6.84
CA GLY A 12 -12.00 6.29 7.34
C GLY A 12 -10.68 5.55 7.62
N LEU A 13 -9.52 6.10 7.29
CA LEU A 13 -8.25 5.45 7.65
C LEU A 13 -7.92 5.73 9.13
N PHE A 14 -7.57 4.68 9.88
CA PHE A 14 -7.12 4.82 11.26
C PHE A 14 -5.60 4.92 11.33
N LYS A 15 -5.09 5.93 12.04
CA LYS A 15 -3.65 6.08 12.29
C LYS A 15 -3.40 6.19 13.79
N ASN A 16 -2.60 5.28 14.33
CA ASN A 16 -2.08 5.40 15.69
C ASN A 16 -1.23 6.67 15.85
N ILE A 17 -1.44 7.38 16.96
CA ILE A 17 -0.66 8.56 17.31
C ILE A 17 0.30 8.23 18.45
N ASN A 18 1.43 8.93 18.47
CA ASN A 18 2.35 8.85 19.59
C ASN A 18 1.82 9.70 20.76
N GLU A 19 1.46 9.02 21.83
CA GLU A 19 1.01 9.52 23.13
C GLU A 19 2.07 10.29 23.93
N GLY A 20 3.31 10.40 23.42
CA GLY A 20 4.38 11.20 24.01
C GLY A 20 4.62 10.84 25.48
N ASN A 21 4.72 11.86 26.34
CA ASN A 21 4.94 11.67 27.78
C ASN A 21 3.65 11.31 28.55
N ALA A 22 2.48 11.24 27.89
CA ALA A 22 1.23 10.93 28.57
C ALA A 22 1.30 9.58 29.28
N LYS A 23 1.94 8.58 28.66
CA LYS A 23 2.23 7.27 29.27
C LYS A 23 2.83 7.35 30.66
N GLU A 24 3.81 8.25 30.85
CA GLU A 24 4.49 8.43 32.13
C GLU A 24 3.54 9.03 33.17
N LEU A 25 2.69 9.97 32.77
CA LEU A 25 1.69 10.59 33.64
C LEU A 25 0.64 9.58 34.14
N PHE A 26 0.16 8.69 33.27
CA PHE A 26 -0.81 7.66 33.65
C PHE A 26 -0.19 6.56 34.53
N SER A 27 1.07 6.21 34.30
CA SER A 27 1.78 5.20 35.11
C SER A 27 2.00 5.62 36.57
N ALA A 28 2.07 6.92 36.85
CA ALA A 28 2.29 7.46 38.18
C ALA A 28 1.02 7.46 39.08
N GLU A 29 -0.17 7.36 38.48
CA GLU A 29 -1.46 7.45 39.20
C GLU A 29 -2.01 6.10 39.72
N ALA A 30 -1.24 5.00 39.63
CA ALA A 30 -1.62 3.66 40.10
C ALA A 30 -2.94 3.10 39.50
N LYS A 31 -3.29 3.52 38.28
CA LYS A 31 -4.43 2.97 37.54
C LYS A 31 -3.95 1.90 36.55
N ASP A 32 -4.68 0.80 36.45
CA ASP A 32 -4.42 -0.32 35.52
C ASP A 32 -4.83 0.06 34.08
N ILE A 33 -4.12 1.04 33.52
CA ILE A 33 -4.34 1.63 32.19
C ILE A 33 -3.19 1.26 31.28
N HIS A 34 -3.53 0.79 30.08
CA HIS A 34 -2.57 0.40 29.08
C HIS A 34 -2.85 1.12 27.78
N PHE A 35 -1.84 1.83 27.29
CA PHE A 35 -1.89 2.42 25.96
C PHE A 35 -1.59 1.34 24.93
N ASP A 36 -2.58 1.12 24.08
CA ASP A 36 -2.56 0.09 23.07
C ASP A 36 -2.20 0.67 21.69
N LYS A 37 -1.45 -0.12 20.91
CA LYS A 37 -1.00 0.21 19.56
C LYS A 37 -1.16 -1.00 18.66
N PHE A 38 -2.40 -1.35 18.37
CA PHE A 38 -2.72 -2.37 17.41
C PHE A 38 -2.29 -1.96 15.99
N ASP A 39 -1.66 -2.86 15.24
CA ASP A 39 -1.30 -2.61 13.83
C ASP A 39 -2.52 -2.82 12.93
N PHE A 40 -3.26 -1.73 12.70
CA PHE A 40 -4.43 -1.70 11.81
C PHE A 40 -4.10 -1.98 10.34
N GLU A 41 -2.84 -1.91 9.93
CA GLU A 41 -2.45 -2.15 8.54
C GLU A 41 -2.36 -3.64 8.24
N ASN A 42 -1.67 -4.43 9.05
CA ASN A 42 -1.38 -5.81 8.66
C ASN A 42 -2.29 -6.86 9.28
N ASN A 43 -3.09 -6.48 10.27
CA ASN A 43 -3.97 -7.38 11.00
C ASN A 43 -5.44 -7.14 10.65
N THR A 44 -6.21 -8.21 10.67
CA THR A 44 -7.63 -8.27 10.36
C THR A 44 -8.50 -7.79 11.53
N PHE A 45 -9.80 -7.67 11.30
CA PHE A 45 -10.74 -7.41 12.39
C PHE A 45 -10.80 -8.60 13.37
N ILE A 46 -10.73 -9.84 12.87
CA ILE A 46 -10.67 -11.03 13.72
C ILE A 46 -9.38 -11.07 14.53
N ASP A 47 -8.23 -10.74 13.93
CA ASP A 47 -6.96 -10.62 14.68
C ASP A 47 -7.06 -9.56 15.79
N PHE A 48 -7.88 -8.52 15.61
CA PHE A 48 -8.10 -7.50 16.64
C PHE A 48 -9.01 -8.01 17.76
N VAL A 49 -10.05 -8.77 17.43
CA VAL A 49 -10.90 -9.45 18.43
C VAL A 49 -10.05 -10.39 19.28
N ASP A 50 -9.30 -11.30 18.64
CA ASP A 50 -8.41 -12.26 19.32
C ASP A 50 -7.39 -11.55 20.20
N TYR A 51 -6.84 -10.44 19.72
CA TYR A 51 -5.90 -9.63 20.47
C TYR A 51 -6.53 -9.02 21.73
N LEU A 52 -7.70 -8.39 21.61
CA LEU A 52 -8.39 -7.74 22.74
C LEU A 52 -8.88 -8.75 23.77
N ASP A 53 -9.39 -9.90 23.33
CA ASP A 53 -9.77 -11.02 24.20
C ASP A 53 -8.55 -11.51 25.01
N PHE A 54 -7.41 -11.70 24.35
CA PHE A 54 -6.17 -12.08 25.01
C PHE A 54 -5.65 -11.02 26.00
N GLN A 55 -5.91 -9.74 25.74
CA GLN A 55 -5.56 -8.69 26.71
C GLN A 55 -6.49 -8.70 27.92
N GLU A 56 -7.68 -9.29 27.89
CA GLU A 56 -8.63 -9.29 29.02
C GLU A 56 -9.01 -7.86 29.48
N TYR A 57 -9.16 -6.92 28.55
CA TYR A 57 -9.64 -5.57 28.87
C TYR A 57 -11.11 -5.60 29.30
N GLN A 58 -11.40 -4.98 30.45
CA GLN A 58 -12.78 -4.78 30.91
C GLN A 58 -13.41 -3.57 30.24
N LYS A 59 -12.59 -2.56 29.90
CA LYS A 59 -13.03 -1.37 29.20
C LYS A 59 -11.97 -0.95 28.19
N TYR A 60 -12.37 -0.65 26.97
CA TYR A 60 -11.47 -0.22 25.90
C TYR A 60 -11.92 1.14 25.33
N ILE A 61 -11.02 2.11 25.36
CA ILE A 61 -11.30 3.50 25.00
C ILE A 61 -10.60 3.83 23.70
N PHE A 62 -11.38 4.17 22.69
CA PHE A 62 -10.89 4.85 21.50
C PHE A 62 -10.90 6.36 21.76
N PHE A 63 -9.72 6.93 21.96
CA PHE A 63 -9.53 8.38 21.99
C PHE A 63 -9.22 8.86 20.58
N VAL A 64 -10.18 9.56 19.95
CA VAL A 64 -10.19 9.76 18.50
C VAL A 64 -10.10 11.24 18.13
N GLY A 65 -9.15 11.57 17.26
CA GLY A 65 -9.12 12.84 16.54
C GLY A 65 -9.67 12.70 15.12
N GLY A 66 -10.39 13.71 14.63
CA GLY A 66 -10.84 13.77 13.23
C GLY A 66 -12.29 13.35 13.04
N SER A 67 -12.56 12.53 12.03
CA SER A 67 -13.88 11.94 11.80
C SER A 67 -14.21 10.91 12.89
N LEU A 68 -15.50 10.61 13.06
CA LEU A 68 -15.96 9.52 13.94
C LEU A 68 -16.79 8.47 13.18
N GLN A 69 -16.97 8.62 11.86
CA GLN A 69 -17.95 7.84 11.11
C GLN A 69 -17.62 6.35 11.08
N ARG A 70 -16.35 6.00 10.93
CA ARG A 70 -15.94 4.61 10.78
C ARG A 70 -15.68 3.95 12.13
N ILE A 71 -15.15 4.68 13.10
CA ILE A 71 -14.88 4.13 14.43
C ILE A 71 -16.15 3.61 15.10
N TYR A 72 -17.31 4.25 14.90
CA TYR A 72 -18.59 3.70 15.38
C TYR A 72 -18.87 2.31 14.82
N LYS A 73 -18.61 2.08 13.53
CA LYS A 73 -18.84 0.77 12.91
C LYS A 73 -17.89 -0.28 13.45
N LEU A 74 -16.62 0.10 13.66
CA LEU A 74 -15.65 -0.78 14.29
C LEU A 74 -16.08 -1.14 15.72
N VAL A 75 -16.49 -0.17 16.53
CA VAL A 75 -16.96 -0.41 17.90
C VAL A 75 -18.20 -1.29 17.91
N GLN A 76 -19.19 -1.04 17.04
CA GLN A 76 -20.38 -1.89 16.92
C GLN A 76 -20.03 -3.34 16.56
N PHE A 77 -19.06 -3.55 15.67
CA PHE A 77 -18.54 -4.89 15.36
C PHE A 77 -17.89 -5.52 16.60
N LEU A 78 -17.00 -4.79 17.29
CA LEU A 78 -16.30 -5.31 18.48
C LEU A 78 -17.27 -5.65 19.62
N GLU A 79 -18.30 -4.83 19.85
CA GLU A 79 -19.35 -5.10 20.84
C GLU A 79 -20.17 -6.35 20.54
N THR A 80 -20.24 -6.75 19.25
CA THR A 80 -20.90 -7.98 18.84
C THR A 80 -20.04 -9.21 19.12
N GLU A 81 -18.72 -9.09 18.98
CA GLU A 81 -17.77 -10.19 19.14
C GLU A 81 -17.21 -10.34 20.56
N LEU A 82 -17.19 -9.24 21.35
CA LEU A 82 -16.59 -9.17 22.69
C LEU A 82 -17.62 -8.66 23.71
N GLU A 83 -18.54 -9.54 24.14
CA GLU A 83 -19.64 -9.20 25.05
C GLU A 83 -19.17 -8.75 26.45
N GLU A 84 -17.97 -9.13 26.87
CA GLU A 84 -17.43 -8.85 28.22
C GLU A 84 -16.62 -7.54 28.32
N THR A 85 -16.35 -6.87 27.19
CA THR A 85 -15.57 -5.63 27.13
C THR A 85 -16.47 -4.42 26.87
N ASP A 86 -16.45 -3.43 27.76
CA ASP A 86 -17.13 -2.16 27.54
C ASP A 86 -16.32 -1.28 26.57
N PHE A 87 -16.91 -0.89 25.44
CA PHE A 87 -16.25 0.02 24.49
C PHE A 87 -16.71 1.48 24.70
N CYS A 88 -15.76 2.40 24.61
CA CYS A 88 -16.02 3.84 24.70
C CYS A 88 -15.33 4.59 23.57
N ILE A 89 -16.02 5.58 22.99
CA ILE A 89 -15.42 6.54 22.06
C ILE A 89 -15.40 7.90 22.74
N VAL A 90 -14.22 8.49 22.84
CA VAL A 90 -14.03 9.85 23.36
C VAL A 90 -13.34 10.69 22.28
N ASP A 91 -13.90 11.85 21.96
CA ASP A 91 -13.28 12.74 20.98
C ASP A 91 -12.15 13.58 21.57
N ASP A 92 -11.44 14.31 20.73
CA ASP A 92 -10.31 15.16 21.14
C ASP A 92 -10.68 16.40 21.96
N ASN A 93 -11.98 16.69 22.08
CA ASN A 93 -12.51 17.70 23.00
C ASN A 93 -12.84 17.13 24.37
N LEU A 94 -12.58 15.84 24.59
CA LEU A 94 -12.93 15.10 25.80
C LEU A 94 -14.44 15.00 25.99
N GLU A 95 -15.18 14.78 24.90
CA GLU A 95 -16.59 14.45 24.95
C GLU A 95 -16.77 12.95 24.71
N VAL A 96 -17.54 12.27 25.58
CA VAL A 96 -17.95 10.89 25.34
C VAL A 96 -18.97 10.87 24.21
N LYS A 97 -18.64 10.13 23.16
CA LYS A 97 -19.46 9.97 21.96
C LYS A 97 -20.19 8.63 21.92
N HIS A 98 -19.61 7.62 22.56
CA HIS A 98 -20.16 6.27 22.69
C HIS A 98 -19.74 5.65 24.01
N GLY A 99 -20.62 4.82 24.58
CA GLY A 99 -20.39 4.15 25.86
C GLY A 99 -20.49 5.09 27.05
N ASP A 100 -20.09 4.59 28.22
CA ASP A 100 -20.03 5.36 29.47
C ASP A 100 -18.61 5.37 30.03
N PHE A 101 -18.10 6.57 30.28
CA PHE A 101 -16.76 6.78 30.80
C PHE A 101 -16.70 7.89 31.85
N GLU A 102 -16.90 7.47 33.11
CA GLU A 102 -16.92 8.36 34.28
C GLU A 102 -15.58 9.04 34.58
N LEU A 103 -14.45 8.46 34.12
CA LEU A 103 -13.10 8.95 34.43
C LEU A 103 -12.55 9.94 33.40
N ILE A 104 -13.40 10.66 32.66
CA ILE A 104 -12.99 11.49 31.51
C ILE A 104 -11.89 12.50 31.80
N ASP A 105 -11.86 13.07 33.01
CA ASP A 105 -10.83 14.00 33.46
C ASP A 105 -9.41 13.41 33.40
N MET A 106 -9.29 12.08 33.44
CA MET A 106 -8.00 11.42 33.27
C MET A 106 -7.43 11.62 31.88
N LEU A 107 -8.25 11.83 30.85
CA LEU A 107 -7.80 11.99 29.46
C LEU A 107 -7.33 13.42 29.16
N GLN A 108 -7.41 14.35 30.12
CA GLN A 108 -6.93 15.74 29.96
C GLN A 108 -5.49 15.85 29.41
N PRO A 109 -4.51 15.01 29.81
CA PRO A 109 -3.17 15.05 29.24
C PRO A 109 -3.10 14.76 27.73
N LEU A 110 -4.13 14.14 27.16
CA LEU A 110 -4.21 13.80 25.74
C LEU A 110 -4.91 14.90 24.92
N LYS A 111 -5.50 15.90 25.56
CA LYS A 111 -6.18 17.01 24.88
C LYS A 111 -5.20 17.70 23.93
N ASP A 112 -5.70 18.11 22.76
CA ASP A 112 -4.95 18.81 21.72
C ASP A 112 -3.76 18.04 21.09
N MET A 113 -3.50 16.79 21.50
CA MET A 113 -2.42 15.95 20.98
C MET A 113 -2.51 15.72 19.46
N PHE A 114 -3.70 15.84 18.90
CA PHE A 114 -3.95 15.63 17.47
C PHE A 114 -3.69 16.87 16.60
N GLN A 115 -3.49 18.07 17.15
CA GLN A 115 -3.44 19.32 16.37
C GLN A 115 -2.36 19.30 15.27
N LEU A 116 -1.13 18.91 15.61
CA LEU A 116 0.00 18.86 14.66
C LEU A 116 -0.11 17.72 13.64
N GLU A 117 -0.81 16.64 14.00
CA GLU A 117 -0.91 15.44 13.17
C GLU A 117 -2.10 15.51 12.18
N LYS A 118 -3.17 16.23 12.51
CA LYS A 118 -4.34 16.41 11.63
C LYS A 118 -3.99 17.05 10.29
N GLU A 119 -3.12 18.06 10.27
CA GLU A 119 -2.73 18.72 9.01
C GLU A 119 -1.84 17.82 8.14
N LYS A 120 -0.89 17.10 8.76
CA LYS A 120 -0.05 16.11 8.07
C LYS A 120 -0.84 14.91 7.56
N ALA A 121 -1.89 14.53 8.28
CA ALA A 121 -2.76 13.41 7.94
C ALA A 121 -3.49 13.68 6.61
N LYS A 122 -4.17 14.82 6.46
CA LYS A 122 -5.03 15.07 5.28
C LYS A 122 -4.38 14.79 3.92
N LEU A 123 -3.18 15.31 3.69
CA LEU A 123 -2.47 15.11 2.40
C LEU A 123 -1.94 13.68 2.24
N SER A 124 -1.50 13.05 3.32
CA SER A 124 -0.95 11.68 3.27
C SER A 124 -2.04 10.61 3.10
N HIS A 125 -3.24 10.82 3.62
CA HIS A 125 -4.32 9.83 3.61
C HIS A 125 -4.97 9.70 2.23
N MET A 126 -5.19 10.81 1.51
CA MET A 126 -5.69 10.74 0.13
C MET A 126 -4.71 10.05 -0.80
N GLN A 127 -3.40 10.28 -0.60
CA GLN A 127 -2.37 9.56 -1.35
C GLN A 127 -2.34 8.07 -0.99
N TYR A 128 -2.58 7.71 0.27
CA TYR A 128 -2.73 6.31 0.70
C TYR A 128 -3.88 5.62 -0.04
N LEU A 129 -5.08 6.21 -0.05
CA LEU A 129 -6.25 5.63 -0.73
C LEU A 129 -6.01 5.49 -2.24
N ARG A 130 -5.41 6.50 -2.88
CA ARG A 130 -5.03 6.45 -4.29
C ARG A 130 -4.03 5.32 -4.56
N ASN A 131 -3.01 5.17 -3.73
CA ASN A 131 -2.04 4.08 -3.85
C ASN A 131 -2.71 2.72 -3.65
N GLY A 132 -3.67 2.63 -2.73
CA GLY A 132 -4.49 1.46 -2.51
C GLY A 132 -5.26 1.04 -3.77
N LEU A 133 -5.93 1.98 -4.44
CA LEU A 133 -6.61 1.71 -5.71
C LEU A 133 -5.65 1.30 -6.82
N MET A 134 -4.52 1.98 -6.99
CA MET A 134 -3.50 1.58 -7.97
C MET A 134 -3.00 0.15 -7.71
N THR A 135 -2.85 -0.21 -6.45
CA THR A 135 -2.39 -1.52 -6.00
C THR A 135 -3.48 -2.58 -6.17
N LEU A 136 -4.75 -2.26 -5.90
CA LEU A 136 -5.91 -3.12 -6.17
C LEU A 136 -5.91 -3.53 -7.65
N PHE A 137 -5.83 -2.57 -8.58
CA PHE A 137 -5.94 -2.86 -10.01
C PHE A 137 -4.67 -3.46 -10.63
N SER A 138 -3.47 -3.11 -10.17
CA SER A 138 -2.22 -3.69 -10.69
C SER A 138 -1.81 -5.00 -10.00
N GLY A 139 -2.24 -5.21 -8.76
CA GLY A 139 -1.82 -6.30 -7.89
C GLY A 139 -0.43 -6.11 -7.26
N VAL A 140 0.22 -4.96 -7.43
CA VAL A 140 1.59 -4.71 -6.97
C VAL A 140 1.60 -4.09 -5.57
N TYR A 141 1.70 -4.94 -4.54
CA TYR A 141 1.72 -4.51 -3.14
C TYR A 141 3.15 -4.25 -2.61
N PRO A 142 3.33 -3.27 -1.71
CA PRO A 142 4.59 -3.09 -0.99
C PRO A 142 4.95 -4.34 -0.18
N ALA A 143 6.25 -4.67 -0.11
CA ALA A 143 6.74 -5.84 0.61
C ALA A 143 6.46 -5.85 2.14
N VAL A 144 6.16 -4.67 2.71
CA VAL A 144 5.79 -4.54 4.14
C VAL A 144 4.39 -5.04 4.43
N ILE A 145 3.53 -5.18 3.41
CA ILE A 145 2.17 -5.68 3.57
C ILE A 145 2.20 -7.20 3.71
N ASN A 146 1.52 -7.73 4.72
CA ASN A 146 1.33 -9.17 4.87
C ASN A 146 0.64 -9.75 3.63
N LYS A 147 1.37 -10.57 2.86
CA LYS A 147 0.90 -11.16 1.58
C LYS A 147 -0.33 -12.07 1.71
N ARG A 148 -0.71 -12.45 2.93
CA ARG A 148 -1.85 -13.33 3.23
C ARG A 148 -3.10 -12.58 3.69
N THR A 149 -2.99 -11.28 4.00
CA THR A 149 -4.09 -10.48 4.52
C THR A 149 -4.83 -9.79 3.38
N LEU A 150 -6.14 -9.97 3.27
CA LEU A 150 -6.94 -9.27 2.26
C LEU A 150 -6.97 -7.76 2.58
N LYS A 151 -6.51 -6.93 1.64
CA LYS A 151 -6.38 -5.46 1.80
C LYS A 151 -7.40 -4.68 0.99
N HIS A 152 -7.72 -5.15 -0.21
CA HIS A 152 -8.63 -4.46 -1.10
C HIS A 152 -9.63 -5.42 -1.71
N LEU A 153 -10.90 -5.01 -1.72
CA LEU A 153 -11.98 -5.74 -2.36
C LEU A 153 -12.59 -4.86 -3.45
N TYR A 154 -12.61 -5.34 -4.69
CA TYR A 154 -13.40 -4.73 -5.75
C TYR A 154 -14.80 -5.35 -5.77
N VAL A 155 -15.82 -4.53 -5.95
CA VAL A 155 -17.21 -4.95 -6.09
C VAL A 155 -17.82 -4.22 -7.30
N GLU A 156 -18.41 -4.97 -8.23
CA GLU A 156 -18.99 -4.42 -9.46
C GLU A 156 -20.08 -3.37 -9.21
N ASN A 157 -20.91 -3.56 -8.19
CA ASN A 157 -21.96 -2.62 -7.79
C ASN A 157 -22.53 -2.96 -6.39
N CYS A 158 -23.34 -2.06 -5.84
CA CYS A 158 -23.99 -2.24 -4.54
C CYS A 158 -24.91 -3.48 -4.47
N ASN A 159 -25.50 -3.97 -5.56
CA ASN A 159 -26.33 -5.19 -5.49
C ASN A 159 -25.47 -6.45 -5.23
N VAL A 160 -24.22 -6.44 -5.65
CA VAL A 160 -23.28 -7.55 -5.41
C VAL A 160 -22.85 -7.58 -3.94
N ILE A 161 -22.71 -6.41 -3.30
CA ILE A 161 -22.20 -6.31 -1.91
C ILE A 161 -23.04 -7.11 -0.92
N GLN A 162 -24.36 -7.08 -1.07
CA GLN A 162 -25.31 -7.79 -0.19
C GLN A 162 -25.18 -9.32 -0.25
N ASN A 163 -24.49 -9.84 -1.26
CA ASN A 163 -24.34 -11.27 -1.49
C ASN A 163 -22.94 -11.77 -1.13
N ILE A 164 -22.07 -10.91 -0.60
CA ILE A 164 -20.77 -11.32 -0.09
C ILE A 164 -20.97 -11.76 1.36
N GLU A 165 -20.40 -12.91 1.72
CA GLU A 165 -20.47 -13.42 3.09
C GLU A 165 -19.74 -12.44 4.06
N PRO A 166 -20.35 -12.07 5.20
CA PRO A 166 -19.75 -11.10 6.12
C PRO A 166 -18.35 -11.45 6.62
N ASP A 167 -18.03 -12.75 6.72
CA ASP A 167 -16.72 -13.23 7.15
C ASP A 167 -15.60 -12.78 6.19
N VAL A 168 -15.90 -12.51 4.92
CA VAL A 168 -14.96 -11.90 3.98
C VAL A 168 -14.51 -10.54 4.49
N TYR A 169 -15.42 -9.69 4.97
CA TYR A 169 -15.10 -8.35 5.46
C TYR A 169 -14.28 -8.39 6.76
N TYR A 170 -14.63 -9.30 7.67
CA TYR A 170 -13.97 -9.43 8.97
C TYR A 170 -12.55 -9.99 8.86
N ASN A 171 -12.29 -10.81 7.84
CA ASN A 171 -10.95 -11.32 7.51
C ASN A 171 -10.12 -10.37 6.62
N MET A 172 -10.62 -9.16 6.34
CA MET A 172 -9.79 -8.10 5.75
C MET A 172 -9.03 -7.34 6.83
N ALA A 173 -7.90 -6.73 6.47
CA ALA A 173 -7.17 -5.84 7.37
C ALA A 173 -8.07 -4.73 7.94
N VAL A 174 -7.80 -4.24 9.14
CA VAL A 174 -8.60 -3.14 9.69
C VAL A 174 -8.52 -1.91 8.78
N ASN A 175 -7.36 -1.50 8.28
CA ASN A 175 -7.25 -0.43 7.26
C ASN A 175 -7.39 -0.95 5.81
N SER A 176 -8.32 -1.86 5.59
CA SER A 176 -8.70 -2.31 4.25
C SER A 176 -9.79 -1.44 3.64
N SER A 177 -9.91 -1.49 2.31
CA SER A 177 -10.97 -0.79 1.59
C SER A 177 -11.72 -1.66 0.61
N ILE A 178 -12.99 -1.30 0.40
CA ILE A 178 -13.89 -1.91 -0.56
C ILE A 178 -14.19 -0.85 -1.61
N PHE A 179 -13.72 -1.08 -2.84
CA PHE A 179 -14.01 -0.24 -3.98
C PHE A 179 -15.26 -0.76 -4.70
N ILE A 180 -16.31 0.04 -4.68
CA ILE A 180 -17.56 -0.22 -5.40
C ILE A 180 -17.50 0.58 -6.70
N ASP A 181 -17.65 -0.12 -7.83
CA ASP A 181 -17.54 0.46 -9.17
C ASP A 181 -18.81 1.19 -9.62
N GLN A 182 -19.30 2.05 -8.73
CA GLN A 182 -20.43 2.93 -8.96
C GLN A 182 -20.13 4.31 -8.40
N SER A 183 -20.68 5.34 -9.02
CA SER A 183 -20.59 6.70 -8.50
C SER A 183 -21.60 6.94 -7.37
N SER A 184 -21.36 7.94 -6.53
CA SER A 184 -22.32 8.32 -5.49
C SER A 184 -23.71 8.68 -6.01
N GLU A 185 -23.81 9.15 -7.26
CA GLU A 185 -25.08 9.48 -7.91
C GLU A 185 -25.86 8.25 -8.37
N GLU A 186 -25.18 7.13 -8.62
CA GLU A 186 -25.76 5.86 -9.08
C GLU A 186 -26.28 5.00 -7.92
N ILE A 187 -25.81 5.28 -6.69
CA ILE A 187 -26.29 4.60 -5.49
C ILE A 187 -27.66 5.16 -5.13
N GLU A 188 -28.71 4.45 -5.51
CA GLU A 188 -30.03 4.67 -4.92
C GLU A 188 -29.91 4.53 -3.40
N LEU A 189 -30.60 5.41 -2.67
CA LEU A 189 -30.57 5.61 -1.20
C LEU A 189 -30.93 4.39 -0.33
N ASN A 190 -30.68 3.15 -0.76
CA ASN A 190 -30.64 1.96 0.08
C ASN A 190 -29.32 1.92 0.89
N SER A 191 -29.02 3.03 1.57
CA SER A 191 -27.85 3.25 2.43
C SER A 191 -27.74 2.28 3.61
N ASN A 192 -28.66 1.32 3.78
CA ASN A 192 -28.61 0.37 4.89
C ASN A 192 -27.56 -0.72 4.70
N ASP A 193 -27.32 -1.16 3.46
CA ASP A 193 -26.47 -2.34 3.21
C ASP A 193 -24.97 -2.08 3.49
N LEU A 194 -24.58 -0.81 3.58
CA LEU A 194 -23.20 -0.40 3.87
C LEU A 194 -22.98 -0.01 5.34
N LYS A 195 -24.05 0.03 6.15
CA LYS A 195 -23.95 0.54 7.54
C LYS A 195 -23.11 -0.37 8.42
N ASP A 196 -23.27 -1.67 8.26
CA ASP A 196 -22.67 -2.67 9.14
C ASP A 196 -21.27 -3.12 8.66
N ILE A 197 -20.79 -2.59 7.53
CA ILE A 197 -19.47 -2.92 7.00
C ILE A 197 -18.42 -1.98 7.63
N PRO A 198 -17.50 -2.50 8.46
CA PRO A 198 -16.54 -1.67 9.19
C PRO A 198 -15.36 -1.22 8.30
N ASN A 199 -15.23 -1.71 7.07
CA ASN A 199 -14.15 -1.37 6.12
C ASN A 199 -14.31 0.06 5.57
N ILE A 200 -13.24 0.59 4.96
CA ILE A 200 -13.30 1.86 4.23
C ILE A 200 -14.07 1.65 2.93
N ILE A 201 -15.16 2.38 2.71
CA ILE A 201 -15.94 2.29 1.46
C ILE A 201 -15.45 3.36 0.49
N LEU A 202 -15.02 2.93 -0.70
CA LEU A 202 -14.60 3.78 -1.79
C LEU A 202 -15.57 3.60 -2.97
N LEU A 203 -16.03 4.73 -3.52
CA LEU A 203 -16.85 4.78 -4.73
C LEU A 203 -16.00 5.23 -5.92
N ASN A 204 -16.48 5.01 -7.14
CA ASN A 204 -15.74 5.33 -8.36
C ASN A 204 -15.31 6.83 -8.44
N ASN A 205 -16.10 7.72 -7.85
CA ASN A 205 -15.82 9.16 -7.79
C ASN A 205 -15.27 9.64 -6.42
N SER A 206 -15.02 8.73 -5.47
CA SER A 206 -14.61 9.09 -4.09
C SER A 206 -13.14 9.52 -3.96
N VAL A 207 -12.28 9.13 -4.91
CA VAL A 207 -10.85 9.47 -4.91
C VAL A 207 -10.55 10.30 -6.17
N PRO A 208 -10.65 11.65 -6.11
CA PRO A 208 -10.64 12.52 -7.29
C PRO A 208 -9.39 12.44 -8.18
N SER A 209 -8.29 11.90 -7.67
CA SER A 209 -6.99 11.81 -8.35
C SER A 209 -6.68 10.41 -8.89
N PHE A 210 -7.59 9.46 -8.72
CA PHE A 210 -7.53 8.14 -9.32
C PHE A 210 -8.53 8.10 -10.48
N GLN A 211 -8.07 7.62 -11.64
CA GLN A 211 -8.89 7.36 -12.81
C GLN A 211 -8.41 6.03 -13.38
N LYS A 212 -9.32 5.13 -13.77
CA LYS A 212 -8.92 3.84 -14.36
C LYS A 212 -8.11 4.01 -15.64
N GLU A 213 -8.34 5.12 -16.34
CA GLU A 213 -7.62 5.57 -17.52
C GLU A 213 -6.15 5.89 -17.23
N ASP A 214 -5.75 6.01 -15.97
CA ASP A 214 -4.34 6.08 -15.59
C ASP A 214 -3.63 4.73 -15.77
N LEU A 215 -4.36 3.63 -15.93
CA LEU A 215 -3.80 2.30 -16.15
C LEU A 215 -3.95 1.88 -17.61
N THR A 216 -3.09 0.96 -18.03
CA THR A 216 -3.19 0.28 -19.33
C THR A 216 -3.43 -1.21 -19.12
N SER A 217 -4.12 -1.82 -20.07
CA SER A 217 -4.13 -3.28 -20.19
C SER A 217 -3.02 -3.69 -21.15
N LEU A 218 -2.39 -4.82 -20.87
CA LEU A 218 -1.50 -5.53 -21.77
C LEU A 218 -1.91 -6.99 -21.71
N ASP A 219 -1.75 -7.73 -22.80
CA ASP A 219 -1.76 -9.19 -22.71
C ASP A 219 -0.42 -9.73 -22.19
N VAL A 220 -0.35 -11.06 -21.99
CA VAL A 220 0.84 -11.71 -21.44
C VAL A 220 2.04 -11.57 -22.39
N GLU A 221 1.80 -11.60 -23.70
CA GLU A 221 2.85 -11.55 -24.73
C GLU A 221 3.45 -10.15 -24.82
N GLU A 222 2.61 -9.11 -24.82
CA GLU A 222 3.01 -7.70 -24.74
C GLU A 222 3.81 -7.40 -23.47
N LEU A 223 3.42 -7.99 -22.33
CA LEU A 223 4.13 -7.83 -21.08
C LEU A 223 5.50 -8.52 -21.10
N GLU A 224 5.59 -9.73 -21.65
CA GLU A 224 6.85 -10.45 -21.82
C GLU A 224 7.80 -9.69 -22.75
N GLU A 225 7.29 -9.10 -23.84
CA GLU A 225 8.04 -8.22 -24.73
C GLU A 225 8.56 -6.98 -24.00
N LEU A 226 7.74 -6.34 -23.17
CA LEU A 226 8.14 -5.19 -22.35
C LEU A 226 9.27 -5.57 -21.39
N ILE A 227 9.14 -6.68 -20.67
CA ILE A 227 10.16 -7.17 -19.72
C ILE A 227 11.45 -7.51 -20.47
N SER A 228 11.34 -8.21 -21.61
CA SER A 228 12.50 -8.56 -22.44
C SER A 228 13.22 -7.32 -22.97
N LYS A 229 12.48 -6.33 -23.46
CA LYS A 229 13.03 -5.05 -23.92
C LYS A 229 13.74 -4.30 -22.80
N PHE A 230 13.13 -4.24 -21.62
CA PHE A 230 13.76 -3.67 -20.44
C PHE A 230 15.08 -4.36 -20.10
N LYS A 231 15.10 -5.70 -20.04
CA LYS A 231 16.33 -6.47 -19.77
C LYS A 231 17.42 -6.18 -20.81
N ASN A 232 17.05 -6.14 -22.09
CA ASN A 232 18.01 -6.07 -23.18
C ASN A 232 18.48 -4.66 -23.55
N SER A 233 17.78 -3.61 -23.13
CA SER A 233 18.16 -2.23 -23.48
C SER A 233 17.87 -1.18 -22.41
N GLY A 234 17.34 -1.57 -21.26
CA GLY A 234 16.88 -0.65 -20.21
C GLY A 234 15.63 0.16 -20.55
N VAL A 235 15.03 -0.05 -21.73
CA VAL A 235 13.96 0.84 -22.23
C VAL A 235 12.59 0.38 -21.76
N ILE A 236 11.81 1.31 -21.22
CA ILE A 236 10.36 1.20 -21.11
C ILE A 236 9.70 2.20 -22.07
N ASP A 237 8.84 1.70 -22.95
CA ASP A 237 8.07 2.52 -23.87
C ASP A 237 6.67 2.78 -23.30
N ASN A 238 6.47 3.93 -22.67
CA ASN A 238 5.20 4.33 -22.05
C ASN A 238 4.71 5.66 -22.65
N LYS A 239 4.39 5.64 -23.94
CA LYS A 239 4.01 6.84 -24.72
C LYS A 239 2.78 7.54 -24.16
N GLU A 240 1.83 6.76 -23.66
CA GLU A 240 0.58 7.27 -23.10
C GLU A 240 0.73 7.77 -21.65
N SER A 241 1.93 7.65 -21.06
CA SER A 241 2.20 8.06 -19.68
C SER A 241 1.26 7.41 -18.65
N LYS A 242 0.98 6.11 -18.85
CA LYS A 242 0.13 5.31 -17.96
C LYS A 242 0.89 4.97 -16.69
N LYS A 243 0.26 5.10 -15.54
CA LYS A 243 0.89 4.98 -14.22
C LYS A 243 1.10 3.54 -13.78
N ALA A 244 0.33 2.59 -14.30
CA ALA A 244 0.44 1.17 -14.01
C ALA A 244 -0.19 0.31 -15.12
N ILE A 245 -0.01 -1.00 -14.99
CA ILE A 245 -0.60 -2.03 -15.86
C ILE A 245 -1.63 -2.79 -15.02
N PHE A 246 -2.85 -2.98 -15.53
CA PHE A 246 -3.86 -3.83 -14.90
C PHE A 246 -3.32 -5.24 -14.72
N ASP A 247 -3.60 -5.86 -13.57
CA ASP A 247 -3.29 -7.26 -13.27
C ASP A 247 -1.85 -7.71 -13.49
N TYR A 248 -0.90 -6.76 -13.48
CA TYR A 248 0.53 -7.01 -13.61
C TYR A 248 1.01 -8.17 -12.72
N ALA A 249 0.61 -8.17 -11.45
CA ALA A 249 1.07 -9.20 -10.51
C ALA A 249 0.52 -10.59 -10.83
N THR A 250 -0.71 -10.67 -11.36
CA THR A 250 -1.29 -11.93 -11.82
C THR A 250 -0.56 -12.43 -13.06
N MET A 251 -0.38 -11.59 -14.08
CA MET A 251 0.33 -11.96 -15.32
C MET A 251 1.79 -12.36 -15.08
N THR A 252 2.47 -11.71 -14.15
CA THR A 252 3.86 -12.05 -13.79
C THR A 252 3.99 -13.18 -12.78
N LYS A 253 2.87 -13.74 -12.29
CA LYS A 253 2.80 -14.74 -11.21
C LYS A 253 3.52 -14.28 -9.93
N THR A 254 3.41 -12.99 -9.62
CA THR A 254 3.88 -12.36 -8.37
C THR A 254 2.72 -11.96 -7.45
N SER A 255 1.50 -12.39 -7.79
CA SER A 255 0.28 -12.07 -7.05
C SER A 255 0.34 -12.53 -5.60
N THR A 256 -0.46 -11.89 -4.76
CA THR A 256 -0.63 -12.16 -3.33
C THR A 256 -2.11 -12.21 -3.02
N ASN A 257 -2.49 -12.66 -1.83
CA ASN A 257 -3.91 -12.72 -1.42
C ASN A 257 -4.43 -11.35 -0.95
N ASN A 258 -3.74 -10.25 -1.32
CA ASN A 258 -4.07 -8.92 -0.84
C ASN A 258 -5.27 -8.30 -1.56
N ARG A 259 -5.73 -8.87 -2.67
CA ARG A 259 -6.89 -8.38 -3.42
C ARG A 259 -7.88 -9.49 -3.78
N LEU A 260 -9.13 -9.09 -3.94
CA LEU A 260 -10.21 -9.93 -4.42
C LEU A 260 -11.16 -9.09 -5.28
N PHE A 261 -11.71 -9.70 -6.34
CA PHE A 261 -12.68 -9.05 -7.21
C PHE A 261 -13.98 -9.83 -7.21
N VAL A 262 -15.09 -9.17 -6.89
CA VAL A 262 -16.41 -9.79 -6.87
C VAL A 262 -17.32 -9.09 -7.86
N TYR A 263 -17.80 -9.87 -8.81
CA TYR A 263 -18.76 -9.46 -9.83
C TYR A 263 -20.03 -10.29 -9.68
N SER A 264 -21.10 -9.87 -10.34
CA SER A 264 -22.35 -10.62 -10.36
C SER A 264 -22.22 -12.06 -10.87
N ASP A 265 -21.21 -12.35 -11.70
CA ASP A 265 -20.94 -13.66 -12.30
C ASP A 265 -19.88 -14.51 -11.57
N GLY A 266 -19.23 -13.98 -10.54
CA GLY A 266 -18.26 -14.74 -9.75
C GLY A 266 -17.25 -13.94 -8.95
N ILE A 267 -16.36 -14.68 -8.31
CA ILE A 267 -15.21 -14.19 -7.54
C ILE A 267 -13.95 -14.49 -8.36
N PHE A 268 -13.09 -13.49 -8.52
CA PHE A 268 -11.89 -13.52 -9.34
C PHE A 268 -10.66 -13.00 -8.57
N ASN A 269 -9.49 -13.45 -8.99
CA ASN A 269 -8.19 -12.99 -8.46
C ASN A 269 -7.68 -11.74 -9.21
N ASP A 270 -8.30 -11.41 -10.33
CA ASP A 270 -7.90 -10.34 -11.23
C ASP A 270 -9.09 -9.50 -11.70
N TYR A 271 -8.78 -8.29 -12.15
CA TYR A 271 -9.77 -7.34 -12.63
C TYR A 271 -10.30 -7.72 -14.02
N LEU A 272 -9.42 -8.22 -14.90
CA LEU A 272 -9.78 -8.60 -16.26
C LEU A 272 -10.53 -9.94 -16.35
N LYS A 273 -10.81 -10.60 -15.22
CA LYS A 273 -11.59 -11.85 -15.08
C LYS A 273 -10.96 -13.08 -15.77
N GLU A 274 -9.65 -13.14 -15.94
CA GLU A 274 -8.98 -14.30 -16.51
C GLU A 274 -8.79 -15.44 -15.48
N ASN A 275 -8.84 -15.11 -14.17
CA ASN A 275 -8.56 -16.06 -13.09
C ASN A 275 -9.75 -16.19 -12.13
N ILE A 276 -10.72 -17.02 -12.53
CA ILE A 276 -11.91 -17.31 -11.71
C ILE A 276 -11.57 -18.18 -10.49
N ILE A 277 -12.00 -17.74 -9.31
CA ILE A 277 -11.94 -18.51 -8.06
C ILE A 277 -13.23 -19.32 -7.91
N SER A 278 -14.38 -18.71 -8.19
CA SER A 278 -15.68 -19.33 -8.05
C SER A 278 -16.77 -18.59 -8.82
N LYS A 279 -17.80 -19.31 -9.27
CA LYS A 279 -19.05 -18.72 -9.78
C LYS A 279 -20.07 -18.40 -8.68
N ASN A 280 -19.88 -18.96 -7.48
CA ASN A 280 -20.68 -18.62 -6.31
C ASN A 280 -20.02 -17.46 -5.56
N ILE A 281 -20.72 -16.32 -5.49
CA ILE A 281 -20.29 -15.11 -4.76
C ILE A 281 -20.52 -15.19 -3.25
N LYS A 282 -21.36 -16.13 -2.79
CA LYS A 282 -21.65 -16.42 -1.38
C LYS A 282 -20.70 -17.49 -0.84
N LEU A 283 -19.40 -17.27 -0.97
CA LEU A 283 -18.39 -18.17 -0.41
C LEU A 283 -17.77 -17.54 0.82
N HIS A 284 -17.52 -18.38 1.83
CA HIS A 284 -16.74 -18.00 2.99
C HIS A 284 -15.29 -17.72 2.62
N TYR A 285 -14.66 -16.83 3.40
CA TYR A 285 -13.30 -16.36 3.18
C TYR A 285 -12.29 -17.51 3.07
N PHE A 286 -12.33 -18.48 3.98
CA PHE A 286 -11.39 -19.60 3.98
C PHE A 286 -11.58 -20.53 2.77
N ASP A 287 -12.80 -20.66 2.26
CA ASP A 287 -13.06 -21.40 1.02
C ASP A 287 -12.49 -20.67 -0.20
N ILE A 288 -12.58 -19.33 -0.22
CA ILE A 288 -11.94 -18.49 -1.25
C ILE A 288 -10.42 -18.68 -1.21
N VAL A 289 -9.81 -18.55 -0.03
CA VAL A 289 -8.36 -18.70 0.15
C VAL A 289 -7.87 -20.09 -0.22
N SER A 290 -8.64 -21.14 0.09
CA SER A 290 -8.26 -22.52 -0.25
C SER A 290 -8.16 -22.78 -1.76
N LYS A 291 -8.85 -21.97 -2.57
CA LYS A 291 -8.88 -22.07 -4.04
C LYS A 291 -7.84 -21.18 -4.72
N TYR A 292 -7.12 -20.34 -3.95
CA TYR A 292 -6.06 -19.51 -4.49
C TYR A 292 -4.87 -20.38 -4.91
N GLN A 293 -4.50 -20.31 -6.19
CA GLN A 293 -3.33 -20.97 -6.72
C GLN A 293 -2.19 -19.96 -6.85
N ASN A 294 -1.13 -20.12 -6.05
CA ASN A 294 0.01 -19.20 -6.10
C ASN A 294 1.32 -19.89 -5.72
N ASN A 295 1.63 -21.00 -6.39
CA ASN A 295 2.83 -21.78 -6.13
C ASN A 295 3.54 -22.11 -7.45
N GLU A 296 4.12 -21.10 -8.09
CA GLU A 296 5.22 -21.35 -9.03
C GLU A 296 6.50 -20.79 -8.45
N GLU A 297 7.49 -21.67 -8.26
CA GLU A 297 8.85 -21.24 -7.94
C GLU A 297 9.41 -20.46 -9.13
N GLN A 298 9.77 -19.21 -8.89
CA GLN A 298 10.47 -18.38 -9.85
C GLN A 298 11.95 -18.30 -9.51
N ASP A 299 12.78 -18.18 -10.55
CA ASP A 299 14.16 -17.75 -10.37
C ASP A 299 14.20 -16.41 -9.60
N LYS A 300 15.14 -16.29 -8.66
CA LYS A 300 15.21 -15.13 -7.76
C LYS A 300 15.53 -13.83 -8.48
N VAL A 301 16.38 -13.88 -9.51
CA VAL A 301 16.74 -12.70 -10.29
C VAL A 301 15.59 -12.30 -11.20
N GLU A 302 14.94 -13.27 -11.84
CA GLU A 302 13.74 -13.02 -12.64
C GLU A 302 12.60 -12.39 -11.80
N ALA A 303 12.37 -12.90 -10.59
CA ALA A 303 11.41 -12.32 -9.65
C ALA A 303 11.79 -10.88 -9.27
N MET A 304 13.09 -10.60 -9.05
CA MET A 304 13.56 -9.25 -8.74
C MET A 304 13.33 -8.27 -9.91
N ILE A 305 13.58 -8.70 -11.15
CA ILE A 305 13.32 -7.91 -12.36
C ILE A 305 11.82 -7.58 -12.44
N LYS A 306 10.97 -8.60 -12.31
CA LYS A 306 9.51 -8.42 -12.31
C LYS A 306 9.04 -7.49 -11.19
N ASN A 307 9.70 -7.47 -10.04
CA ASN A 307 9.33 -6.58 -8.94
C ASN A 307 9.71 -5.10 -9.17
N ILE A 308 10.74 -4.80 -9.97
CA ILE A 308 11.16 -3.41 -10.22
C ILE A 308 10.44 -2.76 -11.40
N ILE A 309 9.94 -3.54 -12.35
CA ILE A 309 9.26 -3.04 -13.56
C ILE A 309 8.10 -2.09 -13.25
N PRO A 310 7.18 -2.36 -12.29
CA PRO A 310 6.10 -1.42 -11.98
C PRO A 310 6.60 -0.03 -11.58
N MET A 311 7.69 0.03 -10.81
CA MET A 311 8.33 1.29 -10.43
C MET A 311 8.95 1.99 -11.65
N MET A 312 9.65 1.25 -12.51
CA MET A 312 10.24 1.80 -13.74
C MET A 312 9.14 2.35 -14.68
N PHE A 313 8.03 1.62 -14.81
CA PHE A 313 6.88 2.00 -15.63
C PHE A 313 6.23 3.29 -15.11
N ASN A 314 6.05 3.38 -13.79
CA ASN A 314 5.53 4.58 -13.13
C ASN A 314 6.47 5.79 -13.28
N LEU A 315 7.78 5.59 -13.10
CA LEU A 315 8.77 6.65 -13.33
C LEU A 315 8.73 7.14 -14.78
N ALA A 316 8.66 6.25 -15.76
CA ALA A 316 8.56 6.63 -17.18
C ALA A 316 7.33 7.54 -17.43
N ALA A 317 6.20 7.24 -16.78
CA ALA A 317 5.00 8.07 -16.83
C ALA A 317 5.21 9.48 -16.23
N SER A 318 5.89 9.57 -15.09
CA SER A 318 6.18 10.84 -14.42
C SER A 318 7.07 11.77 -15.24
N PHE A 319 8.03 11.23 -15.98
CA PHE A 319 8.94 12.03 -16.81
C PHE A 319 8.32 12.45 -18.16
N LYS A 320 7.17 11.92 -18.58
CA LYS A 320 6.40 12.36 -19.77
C LYS A 320 7.27 12.57 -21.03
N GLY A 321 8.17 11.62 -21.30
CA GLY A 321 9.19 11.69 -22.36
C GLY A 321 9.05 10.64 -23.47
N GLY A 322 7.98 9.84 -23.46
CA GLY A 322 7.86 8.66 -24.33
C GLY A 322 8.75 7.53 -23.81
N ALA A 323 9.60 6.97 -24.68
CA ALA A 323 10.54 5.93 -24.29
C ALA A 323 11.58 6.47 -23.30
N THR A 324 11.72 5.79 -22.16
CA THR A 324 12.69 6.13 -21.10
C THR A 324 13.63 4.96 -20.90
N THR A 325 14.93 5.24 -20.91
CA THR A 325 16.00 4.26 -20.66
C THR A 325 16.39 4.30 -19.20
N PHE A 326 16.48 3.14 -18.56
CA PHE A 326 16.86 2.97 -17.17
C PHE A 326 18.21 2.26 -17.02
N THR A 327 19.03 2.77 -16.11
CA THR A 327 20.28 2.13 -15.70
C THR A 327 20.08 1.46 -14.35
N THR A 328 20.07 0.13 -14.36
CA THR A 328 19.96 -0.72 -13.16
C THR A 328 20.96 -1.89 -13.29
N PRO A 329 21.18 -2.70 -12.25
CA PRO A 329 21.98 -3.93 -12.37
C PRO A 329 21.42 -4.92 -13.41
N TYR A 330 20.12 -4.85 -13.68
CA TYR A 330 19.38 -5.85 -14.47
C TYR A 330 19.04 -5.41 -15.89
N THR A 331 19.61 -4.30 -16.37
CA THR A 331 19.43 -3.80 -17.73
C THR A 331 20.73 -3.88 -18.50
N LYS A 332 20.68 -4.21 -19.79
CA LYS A 332 21.84 -4.21 -20.68
C LYS A 332 21.92 -2.89 -21.45
N ASN A 333 22.61 -1.91 -20.88
CA ASN A 333 22.92 -0.65 -21.57
C ASN A 333 24.29 -0.80 -22.28
N LYS A 334 25.38 -0.31 -21.69
CA LYS A 334 26.74 -0.52 -22.23
C LYS A 334 27.37 -1.83 -21.77
N LEU A 335 26.96 -2.34 -20.61
CA LEU A 335 27.47 -3.56 -19.99
C LEU A 335 26.38 -4.64 -19.94
N ASP A 336 26.78 -5.91 -19.90
CA ASP A 336 25.82 -7.00 -19.70
C ASP A 336 25.09 -6.88 -18.36
N LEU A 337 23.87 -7.42 -18.29
CA LEU A 337 23.07 -7.42 -17.07
C LEU A 337 23.57 -8.49 -16.07
N VAL A 338 23.32 -8.27 -14.78
CA VAL A 338 23.65 -9.25 -13.73
C VAL A 338 22.57 -10.33 -13.69
N VAL A 339 22.96 -11.59 -13.89
CA VAL A 339 22.04 -12.75 -13.95
C VAL A 339 22.20 -13.73 -12.79
N ASP A 340 23.33 -13.71 -12.07
CA ASP A 340 23.67 -14.78 -11.10
C ASP A 340 23.48 -14.35 -9.64
N SER A 341 23.13 -13.09 -9.38
CA SER A 341 23.01 -12.56 -8.03
C SER A 341 22.01 -11.42 -7.92
N ILE A 342 21.40 -11.30 -6.73
CA ILE A 342 20.61 -10.13 -6.38
C ILE A 342 21.58 -9.03 -5.95
N VAL A 343 21.49 -7.89 -6.63
CA VAL A 343 22.24 -6.67 -6.30
C VAL A 343 21.32 -5.74 -5.51
N GLU A 344 21.77 -5.29 -4.33
CA GLU A 344 21.14 -4.18 -3.62
C GLU A 344 21.62 -2.87 -4.25
N PHE A 345 20.69 -2.00 -4.63
CA PHE A 345 21.00 -0.69 -5.17
C PHE A 345 20.03 0.35 -4.62
N LYS A 346 20.52 1.58 -4.46
CA LYS A 346 19.73 2.73 -3.97
C LYS A 346 19.44 3.75 -5.07
N LEU A 347 20.18 3.71 -6.18
CA LEU A 347 20.12 4.66 -7.29
C LEU A 347 19.67 3.97 -8.58
N ILE A 348 18.82 4.65 -9.34
CA ILE A 348 18.41 4.25 -10.68
C ILE A 348 18.73 5.40 -11.64
N GLY A 349 19.51 5.10 -12.67
CA GLY A 349 19.74 6.06 -13.74
C GLY A 349 18.53 6.13 -14.67
N ILE A 350 18.24 7.33 -15.16
CA ILE A 350 17.09 7.62 -16.03
C ILE A 350 17.58 8.51 -17.16
N GLN A 351 17.32 8.13 -18.40
CA GLN A 351 17.64 8.92 -19.58
C GLN A 351 16.43 8.96 -20.52
N ASN A 352 16.06 10.16 -20.97
CA ASN A 352 15.05 10.36 -22.01
C ASN A 352 15.30 11.68 -22.75
N ASN A 353 14.32 12.11 -23.54
CA ASN A 353 14.39 13.36 -24.30
C ASN A 353 14.47 14.65 -23.44
N ARG A 354 14.29 14.57 -22.12
CA ARG A 354 14.42 15.70 -21.20
C ARG A 354 15.80 15.82 -20.58
N GLY A 355 16.63 14.78 -20.66
CA GLY A 355 17.96 14.77 -20.08
C GLY A 355 18.30 13.48 -19.34
N CYS A 356 19.34 13.56 -18.51
CA CYS A 356 19.82 12.47 -17.67
C CYS A 356 19.52 12.80 -16.21
N PHE A 357 19.03 11.80 -15.48
CA PHE A 357 18.64 11.95 -14.08
C PHE A 357 19.03 10.70 -13.30
N VAL A 358 19.15 10.83 -11.98
CA VAL A 358 19.25 9.70 -11.06
C VAL A 358 18.14 9.81 -10.02
N TYR A 359 17.44 8.70 -9.79
CA TYR A 359 16.42 8.56 -8.77
C TYR A 359 16.99 7.79 -7.58
N ASN A 360 16.89 8.36 -6.37
CA ASN A 360 17.25 7.68 -5.13
C ASN A 360 16.00 7.06 -4.49
N ILE A 361 15.98 5.72 -4.43
CA ILE A 361 14.89 4.90 -3.91
C ILE A 361 14.65 5.18 -2.42
N ARG A 362 15.71 5.45 -1.65
CA ARG A 362 15.62 5.65 -0.19
C ARG A 362 15.08 7.02 0.19
N THR A 363 15.46 8.06 -0.57
CA THR A 363 15.05 9.44 -0.28
C THR A 363 13.85 9.91 -1.10
N ASN A 364 13.43 9.11 -2.10
CA ASN A 364 12.39 9.46 -3.07
C ASN A 364 12.68 10.81 -3.78
N LYS A 365 13.96 11.05 -4.10
CA LYS A 365 14.45 12.27 -4.75
C LYS A 365 15.01 11.97 -6.13
N VAL A 366 14.86 12.94 -7.02
CA VAL A 366 15.44 12.94 -8.36
C VAL A 366 16.50 14.03 -8.43
N PHE A 367 17.64 13.72 -9.02
CA PHE A 367 18.73 14.66 -9.27
C PHE A 367 19.06 14.66 -10.77
N GLU A 368 19.33 15.84 -11.32
CA GLU A 368 19.79 15.99 -12.70
C GLU A 368 21.27 15.59 -12.81
N THR A 369 21.65 14.89 -13.88
CA THR A 369 23.00 14.38 -14.13
C THR A 369 23.35 14.55 -15.61
N ASP A 370 24.51 14.02 -16.01
CA ASP A 370 24.86 13.82 -17.41
C ASP A 370 25.01 12.32 -17.77
N GLU A 371 25.29 12.04 -19.04
CA GLU A 371 25.51 10.67 -19.55
C GLU A 371 26.74 9.99 -18.95
N THR A 372 27.76 10.76 -18.56
CA THR A 372 28.99 10.23 -17.96
C THR A 372 28.69 9.67 -16.58
N PHE A 373 27.88 10.38 -15.79
CA PHE A 373 27.39 9.90 -14.50
C PHE A 373 26.62 8.58 -14.66
N LEU A 374 25.72 8.48 -15.64
CA LEU A 374 24.95 7.25 -15.88
C LEU A 374 25.84 6.07 -16.32
N GLU A 375 26.90 6.33 -17.09
CA GLU A 375 27.91 5.33 -17.48
C GLU A 375 28.71 4.82 -16.27
N ILE A 376 29.12 5.72 -15.37
CA ILE A 376 29.82 5.35 -14.13
C ILE A 376 28.88 4.55 -13.22
N LEU A 377 27.64 5.00 -13.07
CA LEU A 377 26.62 4.31 -12.28
C LEU A 377 26.38 2.89 -12.80
N GLU A 378 26.28 2.69 -14.12
CA GLU A 378 26.10 1.35 -14.69
C GLU A 378 27.23 0.40 -14.28
N ALA A 379 28.48 0.86 -14.41
CA ALA A 379 29.65 0.04 -14.08
C ALA A 379 29.77 -0.22 -12.58
N ASP A 380 29.40 0.73 -11.73
CA ASP A 380 29.36 0.59 -10.27
C ASP A 380 28.31 -0.46 -9.85
N LEU A 381 27.08 -0.34 -10.36
CA LEU A 381 25.98 -1.28 -10.11
C LEU A 381 26.29 -2.72 -10.54
N LYS A 382 27.18 -2.89 -11.53
CA LYS A 382 27.57 -4.18 -12.10
C LYS A 382 28.97 -4.63 -11.66
N ASN A 383 29.60 -3.91 -10.73
CA ASN A 383 30.94 -4.17 -10.22
C ASN A 383 32.02 -4.34 -11.32
N ASN A 384 31.94 -3.53 -12.39
CA ASN A 384 32.86 -3.58 -13.53
C ASN A 384 33.85 -2.40 -13.52
N GLN A 385 34.73 -2.36 -12.52
CA GLN A 385 35.74 -1.30 -12.40
C GLN A 385 36.77 -1.31 -13.53
N SER A 386 37.03 -2.47 -14.15
CA SER A 386 37.93 -2.57 -15.31
C SER A 386 37.46 -1.69 -16.47
N TYR A 387 36.15 -1.72 -16.77
CA TYR A 387 35.57 -0.86 -17.80
C TYR A 387 35.86 0.62 -17.57
N LEU A 388 35.69 1.10 -16.33
CA LEU A 388 35.93 2.50 -15.96
C LEU A 388 37.41 2.88 -16.03
N LYS A 389 38.31 1.98 -15.59
CA LYS A 389 39.76 2.20 -15.68
C LYS A 389 40.22 2.31 -17.13
N ASP A 390 39.71 1.47 -18.01
CA ASP A 390 40.04 1.53 -19.44
C ASP A 390 39.48 2.78 -20.11
N ARG A 391 38.26 3.18 -19.71
CA ARG A 391 37.54 4.34 -20.25
C ARG A 391 38.15 5.69 -19.87
N PHE A 392 38.54 5.86 -18.61
CA PHE A 392 39.00 7.14 -18.05
C PHE A 392 40.52 7.23 -17.86
N LYS A 393 41.22 6.08 -17.87
CA LYS A 393 42.68 5.99 -17.79
C LYS A 393 43.23 6.83 -16.63
N GLU A 394 44.07 7.83 -16.92
CA GLU A 394 44.72 8.70 -15.93
C GLU A 394 43.73 9.57 -15.14
N GLN A 395 42.50 9.79 -15.65
CA GLN A 395 41.47 10.58 -14.98
C GLN A 395 40.58 9.76 -14.03
N TYR A 396 40.76 8.43 -14.02
CA TYR A 396 39.90 7.50 -13.29
C TYR A 396 39.73 7.90 -11.81
N ASP A 397 40.82 8.11 -11.09
CA ASP A 397 40.75 8.38 -9.64
C ASP A 397 40.04 9.70 -9.34
N ALA A 398 40.25 10.74 -10.14
CA ALA A 398 39.60 12.04 -9.96
C ALA A 398 38.08 11.95 -10.18
N ILE A 399 37.67 11.31 -11.28
CA ILE A 399 36.26 11.13 -11.65
C ILE A 399 35.54 10.25 -10.61
N MET A 400 36.18 9.17 -10.15
CA MET A 400 35.57 8.28 -9.16
C MET A 400 35.43 8.94 -7.78
N ASN A 401 36.34 9.84 -7.40
CA ASN A 401 36.21 10.60 -6.16
C ASN A 401 35.03 11.58 -6.23
N GLU A 402 34.84 12.27 -7.36
CA GLU A 402 33.69 13.13 -7.59
C GLU A 402 32.37 12.36 -7.56
N TYR A 403 32.30 11.24 -8.31
CA TYR A 403 31.13 10.36 -8.32
C TYR A 403 30.76 9.89 -6.91
N LYS A 404 31.73 9.43 -6.10
CA LYS A 404 31.47 9.00 -4.72
C LYS A 404 30.92 10.13 -3.87
N GLY A 405 31.49 11.34 -3.98
CA GLY A 405 30.97 12.52 -3.29
C GLY A 405 29.51 12.82 -3.65
N LEU A 406 29.15 12.72 -4.94
CA LEU A 406 27.77 12.91 -5.38
C LEU A 406 26.82 11.82 -4.85
N VAL A 407 27.24 10.55 -4.87
CA VAL A 407 26.43 9.41 -4.39
C VAL A 407 26.24 9.41 -2.87
N GLU A 408 27.18 9.97 -2.11
CA GLU A 408 27.05 10.13 -0.66
C GLU A 408 26.03 11.23 -0.27
N HIS A 409 25.88 12.25 -1.12
CA HIS A 409 24.98 13.38 -0.88
C HIS A 409 23.60 13.26 -1.54
N ALA A 410 23.42 12.29 -2.46
CA ALA A 410 22.14 11.93 -3.08
C ALA A 410 21.30 11.02 -2.17
#